data_AF-A0A452GKF5-F1
#
_entry.id   AF-A0A452GKF5-F1
#
_cell.length_a   1.000
_cell.length_b   1.000
_cell.length_c   1.000
_cell.angle_alpha   90.00
_cell.angle_beta   90.00
_cell.angle_gamma   90.00
#
_symmetry.space_group_name_H-M   'P 1'
#
loop_
_entity.id
_entity.type
_entity.pdbx_description
1 polymer ?
#
loop_
_entity_poly.entity_id
_entity_poly.type
_entity_poly.pdbx_seq_one_letter_code
_entity_poly.pdbx_strand_id
1 'polypeptide(L)'
;MSFSRDSTLRVHFKHTHETAQAIKGMHIQNATKYLKDVTLKKQHVPFHHYNGGVGRCSPAKQSGWTQGRWPKNSAEFLLHRLKNTESNAPQMHRRTYRAHGRINPYVSSPCHIEMILTEKEQIIPKPEEEVAQKKKSLKRS
;
A
#
# COMPACT_ATOMS: atom_id res chain seq x y z
N MET A 1 -18.13 -8.86 1.65
CA MET A 1 -17.41 -7.57 1.78
C MET A 1 -17.04 -7.40 3.24
N SER A 2 -15.76 -7.28 3.58
CA SER A 2 -15.31 -7.06 4.97
C SER A 2 -14.65 -5.69 5.11
N PHE A 3 -14.99 -4.99 6.20
CA PHE A 3 -14.59 -3.62 6.48
C PHE A 3 -13.78 -3.57 7.77
N SER A 4 -12.66 -2.85 7.77
CA SER A 4 -11.89 -2.62 8.98
C SER A 4 -11.46 -1.14 9.04
N ARG A 5 -11.79 -0.47 10.15
CA ARG A 5 -11.36 0.90 10.49
C ARG A 5 -10.64 0.97 11.84
N ASP A 6 -9.51 1.68 11.90
CA ASP A 6 -8.80 1.96 13.15
C ASP A 6 -8.56 3.46 13.31
N SER A 7 -8.75 3.95 14.53
CA SER A 7 -8.48 5.34 14.88
C SER A 7 -7.24 5.46 15.77
N THR A 8 -6.33 6.35 15.36
CA THR A 8 -5.17 6.87 16.13
C THR A 8 -3.91 6.00 16.24
N LEU A 9 -3.61 5.17 15.24
CA LEU A 9 -2.41 4.31 15.21
C LEU A 9 -1.10 5.11 15.34
N ARG A 10 -0.21 4.66 16.25
CA ARG A 10 1.14 5.21 16.41
C ARG A 10 2.10 4.65 15.36
N VAL A 11 1.80 4.92 14.09
CA VAL A 11 2.68 4.64 12.95
C VAL A 11 2.89 5.91 12.14
N HIS A 12 4.03 6.00 11.47
CA HIS A 12 4.34 7.17 10.67
C HIS A 12 3.45 7.21 9.43
N PHE A 13 2.60 8.23 9.32
CA PHE A 13 1.65 8.38 8.23
C PHE A 13 2.27 8.19 6.84
N LYS A 14 3.38 8.88 6.53
CA LYS A 14 4.00 8.83 5.20
C LYS A 14 4.46 7.42 4.81
N HIS A 15 5.04 6.67 5.76
CA HIS A 15 5.50 5.31 5.48
C HIS A 15 4.32 4.35 5.28
N THR A 16 3.28 4.56 6.07
CA THR A 16 2.07 3.75 6.03
C THR A 16 1.30 4.00 4.74
N HIS A 17 1.24 5.25 4.26
CA HIS A 17 0.66 5.60 2.96
C HIS A 17 1.35 4.86 1.82
N GLU A 18 2.68 4.93 1.72
CA GLU A 18 3.43 4.24 0.65
C GLU A 18 3.26 2.71 0.74
N THR A 19 3.26 2.14 1.95
CA THR A 19 3.08 0.69 2.15
C THR A 19 1.66 0.25 1.80
N ALA A 20 0.65 1.03 2.18
CA ALA A 20 -0.76 0.76 1.85
C ALA A 20 -1.01 0.84 0.34
N GLN A 21 -0.40 1.82 -0.34
CA GLN A 21 -0.47 1.91 -1.80
C GLN A 21 0.21 0.72 -2.49
N ALA A 22 1.34 0.25 -1.95
CA ALA A 22 2.04 -0.92 -2.49
C ALA A 22 1.19 -2.20 -2.44
N ILE A 23 0.39 -2.40 -1.39
CA ILE A 23 -0.48 -3.59 -1.26
C ILE A 23 -1.87 -3.42 -1.89
N LYS A 24 -2.19 -2.23 -2.39
CA LYS A 24 -3.51 -1.92 -2.95
C LYS A 24 -3.78 -2.79 -4.18
N GLY A 25 -4.91 -3.50 -4.17
CA GLY A 25 -5.32 -4.38 -5.27
C GLY A 25 -4.62 -5.75 -5.30
N MET A 26 -3.73 -6.04 -4.35
CA MET A 26 -3.15 -7.38 -4.21
C MET A 26 -4.16 -8.37 -3.60
N HIS A 27 -4.08 -9.64 -4.01
CA HIS A 27 -4.77 -10.71 -3.30
C HIS A 27 -4.24 -10.82 -1.85
N ILE A 28 -5.12 -11.13 -0.88
CA ILE A 28 -4.78 -11.08 0.54
C ILE A 28 -3.55 -11.94 0.91
N GLN A 29 -3.41 -13.10 0.28
CA GLN A 29 -2.27 -14.01 0.48
C GLN A 29 -0.96 -13.38 -0.04
N ASN A 30 -1.01 -12.72 -1.20
CA ASN A 30 0.14 -12.05 -1.80
C ASN A 30 0.53 -10.82 -0.98
N ALA A 31 -0.44 -10.02 -0.54
CA ALA A 31 -0.21 -8.89 0.34
C ALA A 31 0.44 -9.32 1.66
N THR A 32 -0.06 -10.39 2.28
CA THR A 32 0.51 -10.95 3.52
C THR A 32 1.94 -11.43 3.32
N LYS A 33 2.22 -12.11 2.20
CA LYS A 33 3.58 -12.56 1.86
C LYS A 33 4.51 -11.37 1.64
N TYR A 34 4.07 -10.38 0.85
CA TYR A 34 4.84 -9.18 0.56
C TYR A 34 5.21 -8.41 1.83
N LEU A 35 4.25 -8.19 2.73
CA LEU A 35 4.53 -7.48 3.99
C LEU A 35 5.51 -8.24 4.90
N LYS A 36 5.47 -9.58 4.93
CA LYS A 36 6.47 -10.41 5.62
C LYS A 36 7.85 -10.31 4.95
N ASP A 37 7.91 -10.24 3.63
CA ASP A 37 9.17 -10.06 2.92
C ASP A 37 9.77 -8.65 3.16
N VAL A 38 8.93 -7.63 3.34
CA VAL A 38 9.35 -6.26 3.71
C VAL A 38 9.96 -6.22 5.10
N THR A 39 9.40 -6.92 6.09
CA THR A 39 9.99 -6.97 7.44
C THR A 39 11.34 -7.71 7.45
N LEU A 40 11.49 -8.73 6.60
CA LEU A 40 12.74 -9.46 6.37
C LEU A 40 13.72 -8.74 5.44
N LYS A 41 13.35 -7.57 4.89
CA LYS A 41 14.12 -6.78 3.92
C LYS A 41 14.44 -7.49 2.60
N LYS A 42 13.67 -8.52 2.24
CA LYS A 42 13.80 -9.24 0.97
C LYS A 42 13.16 -8.45 -0.18
N GLN A 43 12.01 -7.84 0.10
CA GLN A 43 11.33 -6.91 -0.80
C GLN A 43 11.26 -5.53 -0.14
N HIS A 44 11.12 -4.48 -0.95
CA HIS A 44 11.08 -3.10 -0.46
C HIS A 44 9.72 -2.48 -0.79
N VAL A 45 9.37 -1.43 -0.06
CA VAL A 45 8.23 -0.57 -0.37
C VAL A 45 8.73 0.57 -1.26
N PRO A 46 8.17 0.76 -2.47
CA PRO A 46 8.52 1.90 -3.31
C PRO A 46 7.93 3.18 -2.70
N PHE A 47 8.72 4.24 -2.66
CA PHE A 47 8.29 5.54 -2.15
C PHE A 47 8.07 6.47 -3.34
N HIS A 48 6.82 6.72 -3.69
CA HIS A 48 6.45 7.52 -4.86
C HIS A 48 6.18 8.98 -4.49
N HIS A 49 5.37 9.24 -3.46
CA HIS A 49 4.93 10.59 -3.11
C HIS A 49 5.82 11.22 -2.04
N TYR A 50 6.13 10.47 -0.98
CA TYR A 50 6.96 10.96 0.13
C TYR A 50 8.44 10.56 0.00
N ASN A 51 9.06 10.91 -1.13
CA ASN A 51 10.40 10.43 -1.50
C ASN A 51 11.55 11.44 -1.31
N GLY A 52 11.28 12.63 -0.75
CA GLY A 52 12.32 13.63 -0.43
C GLY A 52 13.39 13.08 0.51
N GLY A 53 14.64 13.03 0.05
CA GLY A 53 15.77 12.48 0.82
C GLY A 53 15.74 10.94 0.99
N VAL A 54 14.94 10.22 0.20
CA VAL A 54 14.93 8.75 0.21
C VAL A 54 16.05 8.19 -0.67
N GLY A 55 16.82 7.26 -0.11
CA GLY A 55 17.90 6.58 -0.84
C GLY A 55 17.39 5.67 -1.95
N ARG A 56 18.27 5.36 -2.91
CA ARG A 56 18.00 4.39 -3.97
C ARG A 56 18.29 2.97 -3.47
N CYS A 57 17.52 1.98 -3.91
CA CYS A 57 17.75 0.59 -3.54
C CYS A 57 17.66 -0.33 -4.76
N SER A 58 18.53 -1.35 -4.83
CA SER A 58 18.59 -2.28 -5.97
C SER A 58 17.27 -3.01 -6.25
N PRO A 59 16.51 -3.49 -5.23
CA PRO A 59 15.22 -4.15 -5.46
C PRO A 59 14.12 -3.24 -6.05
N ALA A 60 14.33 -1.90 -6.10
CA ALA A 60 13.37 -0.95 -6.68
C ALA A 60 13.10 -1.18 -8.17
N LYS A 61 14.05 -1.80 -8.87
CA LYS A 61 13.89 -2.17 -10.27
C LYS A 61 12.68 -3.10 -10.49
N GLN A 62 12.38 -3.99 -9.54
CA GLN A 62 11.25 -4.92 -9.65
C GLN A 62 9.89 -4.20 -9.63
N SER A 63 9.79 -3.09 -8.90
CA SER A 63 8.60 -2.24 -8.85
C SER A 63 8.60 -1.14 -9.91
N GLY A 64 9.56 -1.13 -10.84
CA GLY A 64 9.69 -0.09 -11.86
C GLY A 64 10.04 1.31 -11.31
N TRP A 65 10.60 1.38 -10.10
CA TRP A 65 10.95 2.63 -9.43
C TRP A 65 12.43 2.65 -9.00
N THR A 66 12.92 3.78 -8.48
CA THR A 66 14.34 3.92 -8.10
C THR A 66 14.58 4.03 -6.60
N GLN A 67 13.59 4.52 -5.85
CA GLN A 67 13.70 4.85 -4.42
C GLN A 67 12.79 3.97 -3.57
N GLY A 68 13.28 3.55 -2.40
CA GLY A 68 12.52 2.63 -1.57
C GLY A 68 13.06 2.47 -0.16
N ARG A 69 12.21 1.98 0.74
CA ARG A 69 12.58 1.68 2.14
C ARG A 69 11.88 0.41 2.63
N TRP A 70 12.26 0.00 3.84
CA TRP A 70 11.67 -1.13 4.56
C TRP A 70 10.99 -0.64 5.85
N PRO A 71 9.75 -0.11 5.76
CA PRO A 71 9.05 0.42 6.92
C PRO A 71 8.51 -0.72 7.79
N LYS A 72 9.38 -1.30 8.63
CA LYS A 72 9.07 -2.46 9.49
C LYS A 72 7.81 -2.27 10.33
N ASN A 73 7.71 -1.16 11.07
CA ASN A 73 6.54 -0.88 11.92
C ASN A 73 5.25 -0.82 11.08
N SER A 74 5.23 -0.06 9.97
CA SER A 74 4.03 0.02 9.13
C SER A 74 3.63 -1.34 8.53
N ALA A 75 4.61 -2.16 8.13
CA ALA A 75 4.33 -3.51 7.62
C ALA A 75 3.75 -4.45 8.69
N GLU A 76 4.28 -4.43 9.91
CA GLU A 76 3.76 -5.19 11.04
C GLU A 76 2.33 -4.78 11.41
N PHE A 77 2.06 -3.48 11.45
CA PHE A 77 0.71 -2.95 11.72
C PHE A 77 -0.29 -3.34 10.62
N LEU A 78 0.09 -3.30 9.35
CA LEU A 78 -0.78 -3.74 8.24
C LEU A 78 -1.01 -5.25 8.24
N LEU A 79 0.00 -6.06 8.61
CA LEU A 79 -0.16 -7.50 8.80
C LEU A 79 -1.15 -7.84 9.91
N HIS A 80 -1.06 -7.11 11.03
CA HIS A 80 -2.00 -7.24 12.13
C HIS A 80 -3.42 -6.90 11.67
N ARG A 81 -3.58 -5.80 10.92
CA ARG A 81 -4.88 -5.36 10.37
C ARG A 81 -5.52 -6.37 9.44
N LEU A 82 -4.74 -6.99 8.55
CA LEU A 82 -5.22 -8.02 7.63
C LEU A 82 -5.70 -9.30 8.34
N LYS A 83 -5.35 -9.51 9.62
CA LYS A 83 -5.61 -10.74 10.37
C LYS A 83 -6.79 -10.69 11.36
N ASN A 84 -7.51 -9.57 11.45
CA ASN A 84 -8.48 -9.15 12.48
C ASN A 84 -7.86 -8.25 13.55
N THR A 85 -8.49 -7.10 13.81
CA THR A 85 -8.00 -6.18 14.84
C THR A 85 -9.04 -5.22 15.38
N GLU A 86 -9.08 -5.11 16.70
CA GLU A 86 -9.38 -3.88 17.41
C GLU A 86 -8.11 -3.51 18.22
N SER A 87 -7.59 -2.28 18.07
CA SER A 87 -6.45 -1.79 18.84
C SER A 87 -6.70 -0.34 19.24
N ASN A 88 -6.57 -0.02 20.52
CA ASN A 88 -6.68 1.35 21.01
C ASN A 88 -5.29 1.96 21.14
N ALA A 89 -5.08 3.13 20.55
CA ALA A 89 -3.76 3.79 20.51
C ALA A 89 -3.77 5.13 21.27
N PRO A 90 -2.82 5.35 22.22
CA PRO A 90 -2.73 6.60 22.98
C PRO A 90 -2.01 7.72 22.20
N GLN A 91 -2.56 8.93 22.26
CA GLN A 91 -1.96 10.15 21.74
C GLN A 91 -0.97 10.73 22.76
N MET A 92 0.27 11.02 22.35
CA MET A 92 1.30 11.61 23.22
C MET A 92 1.88 12.88 22.59
N HIS A 93 1.79 14.00 23.31
CA HIS A 93 2.46 15.26 22.95
C HIS A 93 3.85 15.33 23.60
N ARG A 94 4.88 15.67 22.82
CA ARG A 94 6.26 15.78 23.31
C ARG A 94 6.88 17.12 22.89
N ARG A 95 7.88 17.58 23.63
CA ARG A 95 8.65 18.80 23.36
C ARG A 95 10.12 18.47 23.15
N THR A 96 10.82 19.29 22.37
CA THR A 96 12.27 19.23 22.16
C THR A 96 12.91 20.54 22.57
N TYR A 97 13.98 20.45 23.37
CA TYR A 97 14.79 21.59 23.77
C TYR A 97 15.91 21.81 22.76
N ARG A 98 16.18 23.07 22.41
CA ARG A 98 17.22 23.49 21.46
C ARG A 98 18.13 24.53 22.09
N ALA A 99 19.22 24.83 21.40
CA ALA A 99 20.18 25.85 21.80
C ALA A 99 19.50 27.18 22.13
N HIS A 100 20.04 27.87 23.14
CA HIS A 100 19.54 29.15 23.66
C HIS A 100 18.12 29.09 24.25
N GLY A 101 17.74 27.97 24.87
CA GLY A 101 16.46 27.85 25.59
C GLY A 101 15.22 27.79 24.68
N ARG A 102 15.40 27.61 23.36
CA ARG A 102 14.26 27.47 22.44
C ARG A 102 13.56 26.14 22.65
N ILE A 103 12.22 26.16 22.63
CA ILE A 103 11.38 24.97 22.77
C ILE A 103 10.61 24.76 21.46
N ASN A 104 10.84 23.62 20.82
CA ASN A 104 10.14 23.25 19.59
C ASN A 104 9.23 22.04 19.84
N PRO A 105 8.09 21.95 19.15
CA PRO A 105 7.20 20.80 19.25
C PRO A 105 7.87 19.54 18.66
N TYR A 106 7.67 18.39 19.32
CA TYR A 106 7.96 17.07 18.77
C TYR A 106 6.63 16.35 18.60
N VAL A 107 6.05 16.54 17.42
CA VAL A 107 4.75 15.98 17.08
C VAL A 107 4.92 14.58 16.48
N SER A 108 4.13 13.64 16.99
CA SER A 108 3.84 12.41 16.24
C SER A 108 2.84 12.73 15.14
N SER A 109 2.97 12.08 13.99
CA SER A 109 1.96 12.09 12.93
C SER A 109 1.31 10.70 12.86
N PRO A 110 0.37 10.38 13.78
CA PRO A 110 -0.37 9.12 13.74
C PRO A 110 -1.21 9.04 12.46
N CYS A 111 -1.67 7.85 12.10
CA CYS A 111 -2.55 7.69 10.95
C CYS A 111 -3.80 6.87 11.25
N HIS A 112 -4.81 7.09 10.41
CA HIS A 112 -6.04 6.33 10.36
C HIS A 112 -5.95 5.42 9.13
N ILE A 113 -6.17 4.12 9.31
CA ILE A 113 -6.10 3.15 8.22
C ILE A 113 -7.47 2.51 8.08
N GLU A 114 -8.00 2.55 6.87
CA GLU A 114 -9.25 1.89 6.48
C GLU A 114 -8.95 0.97 5.31
N MET A 115 -9.39 -0.29 5.41
CA MET A 115 -9.21 -1.30 4.37
C MET A 115 -10.54 -2.01 4.13
N ILE A 116 -10.89 -2.14 2.85
CA ILE A 116 -12.07 -2.85 2.38
C ILE A 116 -11.58 -4.04 1.57
N LEU A 117 -12.04 -5.23 1.95
CA LEU A 117 -11.77 -6.47 1.24
C LEU A 117 -13.06 -6.92 0.55
N THR A 118 -12.96 -7.15 -0.75
CA THR A 118 -14.05 -7.66 -1.58
C THR A 118 -13.66 -9.03 -2.10
N GLU A 119 -14.60 -9.96 -2.08
CA GLU A 119 -14.44 -11.22 -2.82
C GLU A 119 -14.39 -10.88 -4.31
N LYS A 120 -13.42 -11.45 -5.03
CA LYS A 120 -13.29 -11.21 -6.46
C LYS A 120 -14.24 -12.17 -7.19
N GLU A 121 -15.30 -11.66 -7.78
CA GLU A 121 -16.14 -12.43 -8.69
C GLU A 121 -15.36 -12.75 -9.98
N GLN A 122 -15.36 -14.03 -10.38
CA GLN A 122 -14.86 -14.44 -11.69
C GLN A 122 -15.92 -14.11 -12.74
N ILE A 123 -15.85 -12.91 -13.32
CA ILE A 123 -16.68 -12.59 -14.48
C ILE A 123 -16.07 -13.32 -15.68
N ILE A 124 -16.64 -14.47 -16.04
CA ILE A 124 -16.34 -15.16 -17.28
C ILE A 124 -16.88 -14.26 -18.41
N PRO A 125 -16.03 -13.73 -19.31
CA PRO A 125 -16.54 -12.96 -20.43
C PRO A 125 -17.47 -13.85 -21.25
N LYS A 126 -18.71 -13.39 -21.48
CA LYS A 126 -19.60 -14.06 -22.42
C LYS A 126 -18.89 -14.12 -23.78
N PRO A 127 -18.91 -15.25 -24.49
CA PRO A 127 -18.28 -15.35 -25.80
C PRO A 127 -18.91 -14.31 -26.74
N GLU A 128 -18.07 -13.52 -27.41
CA GLU A 128 -18.52 -12.63 -28.48
C GLU A 128 -19.06 -13.50 -29.63
N GLU A 129 -20.30 -13.23 -30.06
CA GLU A 129 -20.87 -13.91 -31.22
C GLU A 129 -20.08 -13.51 -32.48
N GLU A 130 -19.48 -14.49 -33.18
CA GLU A 130 -18.81 -14.25 -34.45
C GLU A 130 -19.81 -13.72 -35.48
N VAL A 131 -19.72 -12.42 -35.79
CA VAL A 131 -20.51 -11.80 -36.84
C VAL A 131 -20.02 -12.31 -38.21
N ALA A 132 -20.78 -13.22 -38.81
CA ALA A 132 -20.51 -13.79 -40.12
C ALA A 132 -20.32 -12.70 -41.20
N GLN A 133 -19.13 -12.63 -41.78
CA GLN A 133 -18.83 -11.74 -42.90
C GLN A 133 -19.58 -12.19 -44.17
N LYS A 134 -20.52 -11.37 -44.66
CA LYS A 134 -21.17 -11.58 -45.96
C LYS A 134 -20.15 -11.44 -47.10
N LYS A 135 -19.95 -12.53 -47.87
CA LYS A 135 -19.17 -12.53 -49.11
C LYS A 135 -19.77 -11.53 -50.12
N LYS A 136 -18.98 -10.56 -50.59
CA LYS A 136 -19.36 -9.71 -51.74
C LYS A 136 -19.20 -10.51 -53.03
N SER A 137 -20.28 -10.67 -53.78
CA SER A 137 -20.26 -11.24 -55.14
C SER A 137 -19.61 -10.25 -56.11
N LEU A 138 -18.53 -10.67 -56.78
CA LEU A 138 -17.86 -9.91 -57.83
C LEU A 138 -18.73 -9.96 -59.11
N LYS A 139 -19.32 -8.82 -59.53
CA LYS A 139 -19.97 -8.73 -60.86
C LYS A 139 -18.87 -8.60 -61.92
N ARG A 140 -18.80 -9.55 -62.85
CA ARG A 140 -17.99 -9.44 -64.08
C ARG A 140 -18.77 -8.65 -65.13
N SER A 141 -18.11 -7.67 -65.72
CA SER A 141 -18.53 -6.92 -66.92
C SER A 141 -18.41 -7.77 -68.17
#